data_AF-A0A8X7BVJ0-F1
#
_entry.id   AF-A0A8X7BVJ0-F1
#
_cell.length_a   1.000
_cell.length_b   1.000
_cell.length_c   1.000
_cell.angle_alpha   90.00
_cell.angle_beta   90.00
_cell.angle_gamma   90.00
#
_symmetry.space_group_name_H-M   'P 1'
#
loop_
_entity.id
_entity.type
_entity.pdbx_description
1 polymer ?
#
loop_
_entity_poly.entity_id
_entity_poly.type
_entity_poly.pdbx_seq_one_letter_code
_entity_poly.pdbx_strand_id
1 'polypeptide(L)'
;MYINALLITCQDPYNFHGFDLVKLLKDQIEVTPLMTRPVVYLALCNAEESLPINAMSDLGKVLNSGSEYPFLLDVQAAAVMVLSCFNTDNKTDFVDMDDAGNMTDLVSFSQSEYEDAVNNLKKFQSRDGSFGNVYTTAIVTQALLSANQENAKDWSLNNSVSHLLQHLNSSSVDFLSTYLILPILNGKSLSDIRKTDCSNDVQHRFDGDPIMDVKNKLGPKVRVQYSLYIGDEKDIIHTISLRVPENITVYDVMKLAEAADNKYK
;
A
#
# COMPACT_ATOMS: atom_id res chain seq x y z
N MET A 1 -7.16 -4.46 0.48
CA MET A 1 -7.54 -3.18 1.14
C MET A 1 -8.92 -3.22 1.78
N TYR A 2 -9.97 -3.71 1.10
CA TYR A 2 -11.33 -3.70 1.67
C TYR A 2 -11.48 -4.53 2.95
N ILE A 3 -10.94 -5.77 2.95
CA ILE A 3 -10.87 -6.62 4.16
C ILE A 3 -10.17 -5.88 5.32
N ASN A 4 -9.00 -5.27 5.07
CA ASN A 4 -8.29 -4.47 6.09
C ASN A 4 -9.15 -3.34 6.67
N ALA A 5 -9.99 -2.69 5.85
CA ALA A 5 -10.88 -1.63 6.32
C ALA A 5 -12.04 -2.17 7.18
N LEU A 6 -12.57 -3.35 6.86
CA LEU A 6 -13.56 -4.02 7.70
C LEU A 6 -12.96 -4.41 9.05
N LEU A 7 -11.77 -5.01 9.05
CA LEU A 7 -11.07 -5.41 10.26
C LEU A 7 -10.79 -4.22 11.19
N ILE A 8 -10.27 -3.11 10.66
CA ILE A 8 -9.97 -1.93 11.49
C ILE A 8 -11.23 -1.19 11.99
N THR A 9 -12.37 -1.41 11.34
CA THR A 9 -13.68 -0.88 11.77
C THR A 9 -14.52 -1.93 12.48
N CYS A 10 -13.91 -3.04 12.90
CA CYS A 10 -14.54 -4.10 13.68
C CYS A 10 -15.75 -4.74 13.00
N GLN A 11 -15.73 -4.80 11.67
CA GLN A 11 -16.72 -5.49 10.84
C GLN A 11 -16.17 -6.85 10.40
N ASP A 12 -17.06 -7.84 10.32
CA ASP A 12 -16.72 -9.20 9.91
C ASP A 12 -16.54 -9.32 8.38
N PRO A 13 -15.31 -9.58 7.87
CA PRO A 13 -15.07 -9.76 6.44
C PRO A 13 -15.54 -11.13 5.91
N TYR A 14 -15.81 -12.11 6.77
CA TYR A 14 -16.33 -13.43 6.39
C TYR A 14 -17.85 -13.41 6.14
N ASN A 15 -18.54 -12.38 6.61
CA ASN A 15 -19.98 -12.20 6.42
C ASN A 15 -20.35 -10.74 6.08
N PHE A 16 -19.72 -10.21 5.03
CA PHE A 16 -20.01 -8.87 4.56
C PHE A 16 -21.20 -8.90 3.59
N HIS A 17 -22.39 -8.52 4.07
CA HIS A 17 -23.66 -8.58 3.30
C HIS A 17 -23.94 -9.97 2.70
N GLY A 18 -23.58 -11.05 3.41
CA GLY A 18 -23.75 -12.42 2.93
C GLY A 18 -22.65 -12.91 1.98
N PHE A 19 -21.57 -12.13 1.81
CA PHE A 19 -20.38 -12.53 1.07
C PHE A 19 -19.20 -12.78 2.02
N ASP A 20 -18.52 -13.90 1.80
CA ASP A 20 -17.22 -14.19 2.41
C ASP A 20 -16.12 -13.57 1.54
N LEU A 21 -15.70 -12.37 1.91
CA LEU A 21 -14.71 -11.61 1.14
C LEU A 21 -13.32 -12.23 1.26
N VAL A 22 -13.03 -12.88 2.39
CA VAL A 22 -11.73 -13.53 2.64
C VAL A 22 -11.58 -14.72 1.70
N LYS A 23 -12.61 -15.57 1.61
CA LYS A 23 -12.65 -16.67 0.64
C LYS A 23 -12.58 -16.18 -0.80
N LEU A 24 -13.37 -15.17 -1.16
CA LEU A 24 -13.33 -14.59 -2.52
C LEU A 24 -11.93 -14.07 -2.88
N LEU A 25 -11.23 -13.45 -1.93
CA LEU A 25 -9.86 -13.00 -2.13
C LEU A 25 -8.91 -14.19 -2.31
N LYS A 26 -9.05 -15.25 -1.49
CA LYS A 26 -8.24 -16.47 -1.55
C LYS A 26 -8.39 -17.18 -2.90
N ASP A 27 -9.62 -17.31 -3.39
CA ASP A 27 -9.95 -17.95 -4.68
C ASP A 27 -9.35 -17.19 -5.88
N GLN A 28 -9.09 -15.87 -5.74
CA GLN A 28 -8.51 -15.04 -6.81
C GLN A 28 -6.98 -15.05 -6.86
N ILE A 29 -6.29 -15.67 -5.89
CA ILE A 29 -4.83 -15.61 -5.81
C ILE A 29 -4.15 -16.25 -7.02
N GLU A 30 -4.69 -17.37 -7.51
CA GLU A 30 -4.09 -18.11 -8.63
C GLU A 30 -3.99 -17.26 -9.90
N VAL A 31 -5.02 -16.44 -10.17
CA VAL A 31 -5.08 -15.53 -11.32
C VAL A 31 -4.45 -14.16 -11.05
N THR A 32 -4.09 -13.88 -9.79
CA THR A 32 -3.45 -12.62 -9.39
C THR A 32 -1.97 -12.63 -9.78
N PRO A 33 -1.46 -11.58 -10.45
CA PRO A 33 -0.04 -11.47 -10.79
C PRO A 33 0.87 -11.59 -9.57
N LEU A 34 2.02 -12.26 -9.73
CA LEU A 34 2.99 -12.51 -8.64
C LEU A 34 3.35 -11.25 -7.85
N MET A 35 3.57 -10.12 -8.53
CA MET A 35 3.94 -8.85 -7.90
C MET A 35 2.83 -8.19 -7.08
N THR A 36 1.59 -8.64 -7.23
CA THR A 36 0.44 -8.15 -6.45
C THR A 36 0.06 -9.10 -5.31
N ARG A 37 0.56 -10.34 -5.31
CA ARG A 37 0.26 -11.35 -4.29
C ARG A 37 0.66 -10.94 -2.86
N PRO A 38 1.78 -10.24 -2.59
CA PRO A 38 2.12 -9.82 -1.23
C PRO A 38 1.03 -8.96 -0.56
N VAL A 39 0.38 -8.07 -1.31
CA VAL A 39 -0.71 -7.24 -0.77
C VAL A 39 -1.95 -8.09 -0.45
N VAL A 40 -2.18 -9.14 -1.24
CA VAL A 40 -3.26 -10.11 -1.00
C VAL A 40 -2.98 -10.96 0.24
N TYR A 41 -1.77 -11.53 0.34
CA TYR A 41 -1.34 -12.30 1.50
C TYR A 41 -1.35 -11.49 2.80
N LEU A 42 -1.05 -10.19 2.73
CA LEU A 42 -1.12 -9.32 3.91
C LEU A 42 -2.56 -9.16 4.39
N ALA A 43 -3.52 -9.04 3.48
CA ALA A 43 -4.93 -8.97 3.84
C ALA A 43 -5.44 -10.30 4.43
N LEU A 44 -4.98 -11.44 3.91
CA LEU A 44 -5.27 -12.76 4.50
C LEU A 44 -4.68 -12.88 5.91
N CYS A 45 -3.41 -12.50 6.10
CA CYS A 45 -2.78 -12.53 7.41
C CYS A 45 -3.54 -11.67 8.44
N ASN A 46 -3.95 -10.47 8.04
CA ASN A 46 -4.72 -9.57 8.89
C ASN A 46 -6.09 -10.16 9.27
N ALA A 47 -6.70 -10.96 8.39
CA ALA A 47 -7.95 -11.66 8.65
C ALA A 47 -7.76 -12.96 9.44
N GLU A 48 -6.53 -13.29 9.86
CA GLU A 48 -6.17 -14.58 10.48
C GLU A 48 -6.45 -15.81 9.59
N GLU A 49 -6.44 -15.61 8.27
CA GLU A 49 -6.66 -16.66 7.28
C GLU A 49 -5.34 -17.37 6.92
N SER A 50 -5.43 -18.67 6.60
CA SER A 50 -4.26 -19.42 6.11
C SER A 50 -3.83 -18.97 4.72
N LEU A 51 -2.52 -18.94 4.49
CA LEU A 51 -1.98 -18.70 3.15
C LEU A 51 -2.11 -19.95 2.27
N PRO A 52 -2.20 -19.78 0.94
CA PRO A 52 -2.09 -20.89 0.00
C PRO A 52 -0.74 -21.60 0.09
N ILE A 53 -0.69 -22.89 -0.27
CA ILE A 53 0.50 -23.77 -0.22
C ILE A 53 1.71 -23.20 -0.99
N ASN A 54 1.52 -22.35 -1.98
CA ASN A 54 2.61 -21.77 -2.77
C ASN A 54 3.08 -20.40 -2.25
N ALA A 55 2.50 -19.88 -1.17
CA ALA A 55 2.73 -18.51 -0.75
C ALA A 55 4.18 -18.26 -0.34
N MET A 56 4.85 -19.19 0.36
CA MET A 56 6.25 -19.02 0.74
C MET A 56 7.17 -19.05 -0.49
N SER A 57 6.90 -19.93 -1.45
CA SER A 57 7.59 -19.92 -2.74
C SER A 57 7.44 -18.58 -3.48
N ASP A 58 6.23 -18.04 -3.50
CA ASP A 58 5.93 -16.78 -4.18
C ASP A 58 6.58 -15.57 -3.50
N LEU A 59 6.53 -15.51 -2.17
CA LEU A 59 7.22 -14.51 -1.37
C LEU A 59 8.73 -14.58 -1.59
N GLY A 60 9.32 -15.78 -1.61
CA GLY A 60 10.73 -15.97 -1.91
C GLY A 60 11.13 -15.47 -3.30
N LYS A 61 10.31 -15.73 -4.33
CA LYS A 61 10.55 -15.21 -5.69
C LYS A 61 10.50 -13.68 -5.75
N VAL A 62 9.56 -13.07 -5.03
CA VAL A 62 9.43 -11.61 -4.94
C VAL A 62 10.65 -10.99 -4.26
N LEU A 63 11.04 -11.54 -3.11
CA LEU A 63 12.16 -11.03 -2.32
C LEU A 63 13.50 -11.17 -3.04
N ASN A 64 13.69 -12.27 -3.77
CA ASN A 64 14.92 -12.55 -4.53
C ASN A 64 14.88 -12.02 -5.98
N SER A 65 13.82 -11.32 -6.39
CA SER A 65 13.72 -10.75 -7.73
C SER A 65 14.79 -9.67 -7.95
N GLY A 66 15.57 -9.80 -9.03
CA GLY A 66 16.50 -8.78 -9.50
C GLY A 66 15.93 -7.87 -10.60
N SER A 67 14.60 -7.80 -10.73
CA SER A 67 13.95 -7.03 -11.80
C SER A 67 14.16 -5.52 -11.60
N GLU A 68 14.33 -4.77 -12.69
CA GLU A 68 14.54 -3.30 -12.63
C GLU A 68 13.21 -2.51 -12.53
N TYR A 69 12.15 -3.12 -11.99
CA TYR A 69 10.87 -2.43 -11.85
C TYR A 69 10.95 -1.32 -10.79
N PRO A 70 10.48 -0.09 -11.09
CA PRO A 70 10.53 1.02 -10.13
C PRO A 70 9.77 0.75 -8.81
N PHE A 71 8.75 -0.10 -8.84
CA PHE A 71 7.91 -0.47 -7.70
C PHE A 71 8.38 -1.72 -6.95
N LEU A 72 9.49 -2.35 -7.37
CA LEU A 72 9.92 -3.63 -6.81
C LEU A 72 10.15 -3.54 -5.29
N LEU A 73 10.76 -2.45 -4.83
CA LEU A 73 11.04 -2.25 -3.41
C LEU A 73 9.75 -2.15 -2.57
N ASP A 74 8.67 -1.60 -3.14
CA ASP A 74 7.34 -1.54 -2.50
C ASP A 74 6.76 -2.94 -2.29
N VAL A 75 6.90 -3.78 -3.32
CA VAL A 75 6.39 -5.17 -3.31
C VAL A 75 7.22 -6.05 -2.37
N GLN A 76 8.53 -5.86 -2.32
CA GLN A 76 9.41 -6.53 -1.36
C GLN A 76 9.11 -6.11 0.08
N ALA A 77 8.86 -4.81 0.32
CA ALA A 77 8.42 -4.33 1.63
C ALA A 77 7.08 -4.94 2.05
N ALA A 78 6.12 -5.04 1.12
CA ALA A 78 4.87 -5.75 1.38
C ALA A 78 5.09 -7.23 1.72
N ALA A 79 6.00 -7.93 1.03
CA ALA A 79 6.35 -9.31 1.34
C ALA A 79 6.99 -9.46 2.73
N VAL A 80 7.88 -8.54 3.14
CA VAL A 80 8.42 -8.50 4.50
C VAL A 80 7.30 -8.32 5.54
N MET A 81 6.34 -7.41 5.32
CA MET A 81 5.19 -7.24 6.22
C MET A 81 4.35 -8.52 6.36
N VAL A 82 4.15 -9.28 5.27
CA VAL A 82 3.45 -10.57 5.31
C VAL A 82 4.19 -11.54 6.23
N LEU A 83 5.49 -11.71 6.02
CA LEU A 83 6.31 -12.61 6.82
C LEU A 83 6.34 -12.18 8.29
N SER A 84 6.49 -10.88 8.58
CA SER A 84 6.39 -10.34 9.93
C SER A 84 5.02 -10.61 10.57
N CYS A 85 3.94 -10.53 9.80
CA CYS A 85 2.58 -10.73 10.30
C CYS A 85 2.32 -12.17 10.75
N PHE A 86 2.93 -13.16 10.09
CA PHE A 86 2.88 -14.57 10.50
C PHE A 86 3.93 -14.94 11.55
N ASN A 87 5.01 -14.17 11.67
CA ASN A 87 6.09 -14.41 12.63
C ASN A 87 5.79 -13.77 14.00
N THR A 88 4.70 -14.20 14.65
CA THR A 88 4.25 -13.60 15.92
C THR A 88 4.97 -14.11 17.17
N ASP A 89 5.72 -15.23 17.12
CA ASP A 89 6.26 -15.91 18.32
C ASP A 89 7.74 -16.32 18.24
N ASN A 90 8.55 -15.79 17.31
CA ASN A 90 9.92 -16.33 17.05
C ASN A 90 9.92 -17.85 16.83
N LYS A 91 8.81 -18.41 16.31
CA LYS A 91 8.72 -19.83 15.98
C LYS A 91 9.38 -20.02 14.63
N THR A 92 10.52 -20.69 14.71
CA THR A 92 11.37 -21.14 13.63
C THR A 92 10.57 -21.87 12.56
N ASP A 93 10.82 -21.44 11.32
CA ASP A 93 10.45 -21.99 10.02
C ASP A 93 9.06 -21.56 9.49
N PHE A 94 9.09 -20.80 8.39
CA PHE A 94 7.93 -20.52 7.55
C PHE A 94 7.63 -21.79 6.75
N VAL A 95 6.69 -22.59 7.24
CA VAL A 95 6.33 -23.88 6.65
C VAL A 95 5.01 -23.77 5.92
N ASP A 96 4.99 -24.21 4.66
CA ASP A 96 3.74 -24.42 3.91
C ASP A 96 2.96 -25.59 4.54
N MET A 97 1.80 -25.30 5.12
CA MET A 97 0.87 -26.30 5.66
C MET A 97 -0.23 -26.57 4.62
N ASP A 98 -0.57 -27.85 4.42
CA ASP A 98 -1.77 -28.20 3.64
C ASP A 98 -3.07 -27.87 4.41
N ASP A 99 -4.23 -27.96 3.75
CA ASP A 99 -5.55 -27.75 4.37
C ASP A 99 -5.86 -28.74 5.52
N ALA A 100 -5.06 -29.81 5.66
CA ALA A 100 -5.15 -30.81 6.72
C ALA A 100 -4.15 -30.57 7.86
N GLY A 101 -3.34 -29.51 7.80
CA GLY A 101 -2.34 -29.14 8.81
C GLY A 101 -1.05 -29.97 8.75
N ASN A 102 -0.81 -30.72 7.66
CA ASN A 102 0.44 -31.44 7.45
C ASN A 102 1.51 -30.51 6.83
N MET A 103 2.74 -30.68 7.30
CA MET A 103 3.92 -30.03 6.75
C MET A 103 4.17 -30.53 5.33
N THR A 104 4.23 -29.62 4.35
CA THR A 104 4.65 -29.95 3.00
C THR A 104 6.15 -29.67 2.85
N ASP A 105 6.92 -30.70 2.49
CA ASP A 105 8.40 -30.69 2.40
C ASP A 105 8.99 -29.75 1.32
N LEU A 106 8.18 -28.94 0.62
CA LEU A 106 8.55 -28.46 -0.71
C LEU A 106 9.16 -27.06 -0.79
N VAL A 107 8.93 -26.13 0.14
CA VAL A 107 9.67 -24.85 0.18
C VAL A 107 9.68 -24.28 1.61
N SER A 108 10.77 -24.46 2.35
CA SER A 108 11.01 -23.67 3.56
C SER A 108 11.61 -22.31 3.16
N PHE A 109 10.90 -21.22 3.43
CA PHE A 109 11.54 -19.90 3.43
C PHE A 109 12.28 -19.77 4.76
N SER A 110 13.60 -19.64 4.71
CA SER A 110 14.43 -19.67 5.91
C SER A 110 14.38 -18.34 6.67
N GLN A 111 14.57 -18.41 7.98
CA GLN A 111 14.76 -17.21 8.81
C GLN A 111 15.93 -16.35 8.32
N SER A 112 16.98 -16.95 7.76
CA SER A 112 18.09 -16.21 7.15
C SER A 112 17.67 -15.41 5.92
N GLU A 113 16.82 -15.96 5.05
CA GLU A 113 16.32 -15.23 3.88
C GLU A 113 15.41 -14.07 4.27
N TYR A 114 14.62 -14.23 5.34
CA TYR A 114 13.85 -13.14 5.92
C TYR A 114 14.76 -12.02 6.43
N GLU A 115 15.80 -12.36 7.19
CA GLU A 115 16.76 -11.40 7.72
C GLU A 115 17.54 -10.68 6.61
N ASP A 116 17.93 -11.40 5.56
CA ASP A 116 18.57 -10.82 4.39
C ASP A 116 17.65 -9.85 3.65
N ALA A 117 16.37 -10.19 3.49
CA ALA A 117 15.37 -9.28 2.91
C ALA A 117 15.23 -7.99 3.74
N VAL A 118 15.08 -8.11 5.06
CA VAL A 118 15.00 -6.96 5.98
C VAL A 118 16.27 -6.11 5.91
N ASN A 119 17.45 -6.74 5.89
CA ASN A 119 18.73 -6.05 5.76
C ASN A 119 18.89 -5.36 4.40
N ASN A 120 18.38 -5.95 3.33
CA ASN A 120 18.40 -5.34 2.01
C ASN A 120 17.52 -4.09 1.94
N LEU A 121 16.32 -4.09 2.53
CA LEU A 121 15.47 -2.90 2.61
C LEU A 121 16.22 -1.72 3.26
N LYS A 122 16.89 -1.94 4.40
CA LYS A 122 17.63 -0.90 5.13
C LYS A 122 18.71 -0.21 4.28
N LYS A 123 19.37 -0.95 3.39
CA LYS A 123 20.44 -0.42 2.52
C LYS A 123 19.95 0.63 1.51
N PHE A 124 18.66 0.68 1.20
CA PHE A 124 18.09 1.64 0.25
C PHE A 124 17.78 3.00 0.88
N GLN A 125 17.99 3.19 2.20
CA GLN A 125 17.75 4.48 2.81
C GLN A 125 18.74 5.53 2.30
N SER A 126 18.20 6.61 1.74
CA SER A 126 18.95 7.79 1.31
C SER A 126 19.32 8.67 2.49
N ARG A 127 20.26 9.60 2.27
CA ARG A 127 20.76 10.52 3.31
C ARG A 127 19.68 11.44 3.89
N ASP A 128 18.64 11.72 3.12
CA ASP A 128 17.47 12.52 3.54
C ASP A 128 16.43 11.70 4.32
N GLY A 129 16.68 10.42 4.55
CA GLY A 129 15.77 9.49 5.22
C GLY A 129 14.78 8.79 4.30
N SER A 130 14.72 9.15 3.01
CA SER A 130 13.79 8.56 2.05
C SER A 130 14.27 7.21 1.51
N PHE A 131 13.35 6.47 0.90
CA PHE A 131 13.63 5.28 0.09
C PHE A 131 13.26 5.54 -1.39
N GLY A 132 13.52 6.75 -1.90
CA GLY A 132 13.32 7.15 -3.30
C GLY A 132 12.12 8.06 -3.53
N ASN A 133 10.92 7.62 -3.14
CA ASN A 133 9.71 8.46 -3.17
C ASN A 133 8.90 8.30 -1.88
N VAL A 134 7.88 9.14 -1.67
CA VAL A 134 7.09 9.15 -0.42
C VAL A 134 6.36 7.82 -0.16
N TYR A 135 5.79 7.19 -1.19
CA TYR A 135 5.04 5.95 -1.04
C TYR A 135 5.96 4.79 -0.68
N THR A 136 7.10 4.68 -1.39
CA THR A 136 8.15 3.71 -1.09
C THR A 136 8.75 3.93 0.29
N THR A 137 8.98 5.19 0.67
CA THR A 137 9.46 5.53 2.01
C THR A 137 8.48 5.06 3.08
N ALA A 138 7.18 5.30 2.88
CA ALA A 138 6.16 4.90 3.83
C ALA A 138 6.05 3.37 3.93
N ILE A 139 5.94 2.65 2.82
CA ILE A 139 5.76 1.19 2.84
C ILE A 139 7.00 0.45 3.35
N VAL A 140 8.22 0.88 3.00
CA VAL A 140 9.46 0.31 3.52
C VAL A 140 9.59 0.59 5.02
N THR A 141 9.26 1.81 5.46
CA THR A 141 9.29 2.12 6.90
C THR A 141 8.32 1.23 7.67
N GLN A 142 7.09 1.02 7.17
CA GLN A 142 6.14 0.09 7.79
C GLN A 142 6.65 -1.35 7.83
N ALA A 143 7.33 -1.83 6.79
CA ALA A 143 7.93 -3.16 6.76
C ALA A 143 9.07 -3.32 7.79
N LEU A 144 9.86 -2.26 8.01
CA LEU A 144 10.90 -2.28 9.03
C LEU A 144 10.32 -2.20 10.45
N LEU A 145 9.23 -1.46 10.65
CA LEU A 145 8.46 -1.49 11.90
C LEU A 145 7.88 -2.88 12.16
N SER A 146 7.25 -3.52 11.17
CA SER A 146 6.69 -4.87 11.33
C SER A 146 7.77 -5.91 11.67
N ALA A 147 8.98 -5.71 11.16
CA ALA A 147 10.15 -6.53 11.45
C ALA A 147 10.88 -6.16 12.77
N ASN A 148 10.29 -5.30 13.62
CA ASN A 148 10.85 -4.83 14.89
C ASN A 148 12.25 -4.18 14.74
N GLN A 149 12.49 -3.46 13.65
CA GLN A 149 13.78 -2.81 13.38
C GLN A 149 13.86 -1.36 13.85
N GLU A 150 12.94 -0.88 14.70
CA GLU A 150 12.87 0.55 15.07
C GLU A 150 14.15 1.07 15.73
N ASN A 151 14.83 0.19 16.47
CA ASN A 151 16.04 0.50 17.23
C ASN A 151 17.35 0.08 16.51
N ALA A 152 17.25 -0.41 15.27
CA ALA A 152 18.43 -0.82 14.51
C ALA A 152 19.31 0.40 14.15
N LYS A 153 20.63 0.19 14.05
CA LYS A 153 21.62 1.27 13.87
C LYS A 153 22.01 1.52 12.41
N ASP A 154 21.68 0.57 11.54
CA ASP A 154 22.04 0.54 10.12
C ASP A 154 20.97 1.20 9.21
N TRP A 155 19.93 1.78 9.81
CA TRP A 155 19.01 2.73 9.20
C TRP A 155 18.49 3.70 10.27
N SER A 156 17.75 4.73 9.88
CA SER A 156 17.21 5.75 10.80
C SER A 156 15.71 5.93 10.62
N LEU A 157 14.92 5.38 11.55
CA LEU A 157 13.47 5.62 11.62
C LEU A 157 13.15 7.11 11.74
N ASN A 158 13.89 7.84 12.58
CA ASN A 158 13.66 9.27 12.81
C ASN A 158 13.80 10.10 11.53
N ASN A 159 14.78 9.79 10.68
CA ASN A 159 14.95 10.47 9.41
C ASN A 159 13.80 10.16 8.45
N SER A 160 13.36 8.89 8.36
CA SER A 160 12.19 8.52 7.57
C SER A 160 10.93 9.25 8.04
N VAL A 161 10.66 9.25 9.35
CA VAL A 161 9.50 9.95 9.93
C VAL A 161 9.58 11.45 9.64
N SER A 162 10.76 12.06 9.78
CA SER A 162 10.96 13.48 9.46
C SER A 162 10.67 13.78 7.99
N HIS A 163 11.14 12.94 7.06
CA HIS A 163 10.86 13.06 5.63
C HIS A 163 9.36 12.94 5.32
N LEU A 164 8.68 11.96 5.92
CA LEU A 164 7.24 11.75 5.72
C LEU A 164 6.39 12.87 6.33
N LEU A 165 6.77 13.41 7.49
CA LEU A 165 6.11 14.58 8.09
C LEU A 165 6.28 15.83 7.24
N GLN A 166 7.44 16.02 6.58
CA GLN A 166 7.61 17.12 5.63
C GLN A 166 6.64 16.99 4.45
N HIS A 167 6.43 15.77 3.92
CA HIS A 167 5.44 15.53 2.88
C HIS A 167 4.02 15.84 3.36
N LEU A 168 3.62 15.38 4.56
CA LEU A 168 2.30 15.67 5.13
C LEU A 168 2.02 17.16 5.35
N ASN A 169 3.04 17.99 5.47
CA ASN A 169 2.91 19.45 5.57
C ASN A 169 2.97 20.16 4.20
N SER A 170 3.11 19.42 3.10
CA SER A 170 3.17 19.98 1.75
C SER A 170 1.78 20.15 1.12
N SER A 171 1.69 20.93 0.05
CA SER A 171 0.46 21.03 -0.77
C SER A 171 0.23 19.82 -1.68
N SER A 172 1.17 18.88 -1.75
CA SER A 172 1.16 17.69 -2.62
C SER A 172 0.70 16.42 -1.91
N VAL A 173 0.07 16.54 -0.73
CA VAL A 173 -0.46 15.39 0.00
C VAL A 173 -1.64 14.78 -0.75
N ASP A 174 -1.57 13.48 -0.98
CA ASP A 174 -2.67 12.68 -1.50
C ASP A 174 -3.17 11.66 -0.47
N PHE A 175 -4.34 11.08 -0.74
CA PHE A 175 -4.98 10.10 0.14
C PHE A 175 -4.10 8.87 0.41
N LEU A 176 -3.42 8.33 -0.63
CA LEU A 176 -2.59 7.15 -0.48
C LEU A 176 -1.38 7.44 0.39
N SER A 177 -0.72 8.59 0.20
CA SER A 177 0.38 9.01 1.07
C SER A 177 -0.08 9.15 2.52
N THR A 178 -1.25 9.75 2.77
CA THR A 178 -1.82 9.85 4.12
C THR A 178 -2.10 8.48 4.72
N TYR A 179 -2.76 7.59 3.95
CA TYR A 179 -3.08 6.23 4.36
C TYR A 179 -1.84 5.43 4.76
N LEU A 180 -0.73 5.58 4.03
CA LEU A 180 0.51 4.87 4.33
C LEU A 180 1.35 5.53 5.43
N ILE A 181 1.24 6.84 5.65
CA ILE A 181 2.07 7.54 6.65
C ILE A 181 1.46 7.47 8.05
N LEU A 182 0.14 7.63 8.19
CA LEU A 182 -0.50 7.73 9.51
C LEU A 182 -0.21 6.53 10.44
N PRO A 183 -0.18 5.26 9.97
CA PRO A 183 0.21 4.13 10.83
C PRO A 183 1.61 4.29 11.43
N ILE A 184 2.57 4.77 10.63
CA ILE A 184 3.97 4.96 11.05
C ILE A 184 4.06 5.97 12.20
N LEU A 185 3.26 7.04 12.15
CA LEU A 185 3.23 8.06 13.20
C LEU A 185 2.73 7.53 14.55
N ASN A 186 2.00 6.40 14.53
CA ASN A 186 1.57 5.69 15.73
C ASN A 186 2.49 4.48 16.07
N GLY A 187 3.64 4.35 15.40
CA GLY A 187 4.54 3.20 15.55
C GLY A 187 3.91 1.89 15.09
N LYS A 188 3.06 1.94 14.07
CA LYS A 188 2.31 0.79 13.52
C LYS A 188 2.59 0.59 12.04
N SER A 189 2.26 -0.61 11.59
CA SER A 189 2.31 -1.06 10.21
C SER A 189 0.94 -1.60 9.75
N LEU A 190 0.76 -1.80 8.45
CA LEU A 190 -0.43 -2.47 7.92
C LEU A 190 -0.60 -3.91 8.41
N SER A 191 0.47 -4.57 8.87
CA SER A 191 0.38 -5.89 9.52
C SER A 191 -0.14 -5.84 10.95
N ASP A 192 -0.15 -4.68 11.61
CA ASP A 192 -0.73 -4.54 12.95
C ASP A 192 -2.26 -4.48 12.93
N ILE A 193 -2.89 -4.45 11.75
CA ILE A 193 -4.35 -4.55 11.61
C ILE A 193 -4.86 -5.86 12.22
N ARG A 194 -4.08 -6.96 12.10
CA ARG A 194 -4.35 -8.24 12.77
C ARG A 194 -4.54 -8.10 14.29
N LYS A 195 -3.90 -7.11 14.91
CA LYS A 195 -3.89 -6.88 16.37
C LYS A 195 -4.90 -5.81 16.82
N THR A 196 -5.84 -5.44 15.96
CA THR A 196 -6.83 -4.39 16.28
C THR A 196 -7.73 -4.87 17.42
N ASP A 197 -7.74 -4.12 18.53
CA ASP A 197 -8.62 -4.39 19.67
C ASP A 197 -9.94 -3.65 19.49
N CYS A 198 -10.99 -4.41 19.20
CA CYS A 198 -12.36 -3.91 19.01
C CYS A 198 -13.16 -3.74 20.31
N SER A 199 -12.53 -3.95 21.47
CA SER A 199 -13.21 -3.88 22.77
C SER A 199 -13.56 -2.45 23.20
N ASN A 200 -12.93 -1.43 22.60
CA ASN A 200 -13.07 -0.02 22.97
C ASN A 200 -13.60 0.82 21.80
N ASP A 201 -14.84 0.57 21.36
CA ASP A 201 -15.42 1.28 20.22
C ASP A 201 -15.87 2.71 20.63
N VAL A 202 -15.00 3.70 20.41
CA VAL A 202 -15.37 5.12 20.47
C VAL A 202 -15.80 5.55 19.08
N GLN A 203 -17.10 5.74 18.91
CA GLN A 203 -17.72 6.36 17.73
C GLN A 203 -17.13 7.76 17.50
N HIS A 204 -16.05 7.85 16.74
CA HIS A 204 -15.59 9.13 16.21
C HIS A 204 -16.42 9.48 14.97
N ARG A 205 -17.47 10.26 15.19
CA ARG A 205 -18.21 10.93 14.11
C ARG A 205 -17.27 11.93 13.43
N PHE A 206 -17.02 11.75 12.15
CA PHE A 206 -16.44 12.77 11.30
C PHE A 206 -17.47 13.89 11.09
N ASP A 207 -17.27 15.03 11.74
CA ASP A 207 -17.92 16.30 11.36
C ASP A 207 -17.14 16.91 10.19
N GLY A 208 -17.42 16.44 8.98
CA GLY A 208 -16.95 17.09 7.75
C GLY A 208 -17.77 18.36 7.50
N ASP A 209 -17.11 19.52 7.45
CA ASP A 209 -17.73 20.82 7.15
C ASP A 209 -17.96 20.96 5.62
N PRO A 210 -19.23 20.93 5.14
CA PRO A 210 -19.57 21.04 3.72
C PRO A 210 -19.26 22.42 3.10
N ILE A 211 -18.76 23.39 3.89
CA ILE A 211 -18.43 24.75 3.42
C ILE A 211 -17.13 24.76 2.58
N MET A 212 -16.22 23.79 2.75
CA MET A 212 -14.98 23.71 1.96
C MET A 212 -15.22 23.38 0.47
N ASP A 213 -16.17 22.50 0.16
CA ASP A 213 -16.52 22.13 -1.22
C ASP A 213 -17.13 23.28 -2.02
N VAL A 214 -17.79 24.22 -1.33
CA VAL A 214 -18.38 25.42 -1.94
C VAL A 214 -17.31 26.48 -2.23
N LYS A 215 -16.31 26.63 -1.35
CA LYS A 215 -15.19 27.57 -1.54
C LYS A 215 -14.29 27.17 -2.72
N ASN A 216 -14.06 25.88 -2.94
CA ASN A 216 -13.26 25.39 -4.08
C ASN A 216 -13.87 25.72 -5.45
N LYS A 217 -15.18 25.95 -5.53
CA LYS A 217 -15.88 26.30 -6.79
C LYS A 217 -15.83 27.80 -7.12
N LEU A 218 -15.46 28.67 -6.18
CA LEU A 218 -15.51 30.13 -6.30
C LEU A 218 -14.12 30.81 -6.23
N GLY A 219 -13.05 30.03 -6.04
CA GLY A 219 -11.67 30.54 -5.94
C GLY A 219 -11.07 31.08 -7.24
N PRO A 220 -9.82 31.58 -7.18
CA PRO A 220 -9.09 32.07 -8.35
C PRO A 220 -8.97 30.98 -9.43
N LYS A 221 -8.95 31.40 -10.71
CA LYS A 221 -8.91 30.48 -11.85
C LYS A 221 -7.64 30.66 -12.67
N VAL A 222 -6.96 29.55 -12.93
CA VAL A 222 -5.81 29.44 -13.83
C VAL A 222 -6.24 29.01 -15.23
N ARG A 223 -5.38 29.27 -16.22
CA ARG A 223 -5.56 28.77 -17.59
C ARG A 223 -4.64 27.56 -17.79
N VAL A 224 -5.23 26.41 -18.10
CA VAL A 224 -4.53 25.16 -18.38
C VAL A 224 -4.66 24.85 -19.86
N GLN A 225 -3.58 24.39 -20.49
CA GLN A 225 -3.59 23.87 -21.85
C GLN A 225 -3.41 22.35 -21.77
N TYR A 226 -4.40 21.61 -22.25
CA TYR A 226 -4.41 20.16 -22.23
C TYR A 226 -4.30 19.62 -23.65
N SER A 227 -3.29 18.79 -23.89
CA SER A 227 -3.05 18.14 -25.18
C SER A 227 -3.21 16.63 -25.06
N LEU A 228 -4.09 16.03 -25.85
CA LEU A 228 -4.25 14.59 -26.02
C LEU A 228 -3.53 14.16 -27.29
N TYR A 229 -2.65 13.17 -27.15
CA TYR A 229 -1.91 12.54 -28.24
C TYR A 229 -2.42 11.12 -28.41
N ILE A 230 -2.84 10.75 -29.62
CA ILE A 230 -3.27 9.38 -29.95
C ILE A 230 -2.31 8.83 -31.00
N GLY A 231 -1.82 7.61 -30.77
CA GLY A 231 -0.83 6.94 -31.62
C GLY A 231 0.60 7.08 -31.10
N ASP A 232 1.45 6.09 -31.43
CA ASP A 232 2.84 6.01 -30.97
C ASP A 232 3.71 7.16 -31.52
N GLU A 233 3.35 7.71 -32.68
CA GLU A 233 4.03 8.85 -33.32
C GLU A 233 3.29 10.18 -33.13
N LYS A 234 2.34 10.28 -32.20
CA LYS A 234 1.46 11.46 -32.01
C LYS A 234 0.64 11.77 -33.28
N ASP A 235 0.14 10.72 -33.93
CA ASP A 235 -0.61 10.79 -35.19
C ASP A 235 -1.79 11.76 -35.13
N ILE A 236 -2.41 11.88 -33.95
CA ILE A 236 -3.49 12.83 -33.70
C ILE A 236 -3.16 13.67 -32.47
N ILE A 237 -3.23 14.99 -32.65
CA ILE A 237 -3.03 15.98 -31.59
C ILE A 237 -4.31 16.78 -31.41
N HIS A 238 -4.88 16.74 -30.22
CA HIS A 238 -5.98 17.60 -29.83
C HIS A 238 -5.54 18.47 -28.66
N THR A 239 -5.67 19.78 -28.79
CA THR A 239 -5.30 20.74 -27.75
C THR A 239 -6.47 21.65 -27.42
N ILE A 240 -6.78 21.76 -26.13
CA ILE A 240 -7.83 22.62 -25.59
C ILE A 240 -7.27 23.50 -24.47
N SER A 241 -7.69 24.77 -24.43
CA SER A 241 -7.36 25.69 -23.35
C SER A 241 -8.56 25.88 -22.44
N LEU A 242 -8.43 25.45 -21.19
CA LEU A 242 -9.49 25.49 -20.20
C LEU A 242 -9.14 26.50 -19.11
N ARG A 243 -10.16 27.20 -18.59
CA ARG A 243 -10.01 28.08 -17.43
C ARG A 243 -10.62 27.40 -16.21
N VAL A 244 -9.77 26.98 -15.28
CA VAL A 244 -10.11 26.04 -14.21
C VAL A 244 -9.72 26.61 -12.83
N PRO A 245 -10.37 26.20 -11.73
CA PRO A 245 -9.96 26.60 -10.38
C PRO A 245 -8.50 26.25 -10.08
N GLU A 246 -7.85 27.05 -9.24
CA GLU A 246 -6.60 26.66 -8.59
C GLU A 246 -6.83 25.37 -7.76
N ASN A 247 -5.88 24.43 -7.79
CA ASN A 247 -5.93 23.12 -7.13
C ASN A 247 -6.88 22.06 -7.73
N ILE A 248 -7.26 22.19 -9.01
CA ILE A 248 -7.96 21.13 -9.74
C ILE A 248 -7.03 19.96 -10.10
N THR A 249 -7.53 18.72 -10.12
CA THR A 249 -6.73 17.56 -10.54
C THR A 249 -6.66 17.43 -12.06
N VAL A 250 -5.65 16.71 -12.58
CA VAL A 250 -5.56 16.40 -14.02
C VAL A 250 -6.80 15.65 -14.50
N TYR A 251 -7.33 14.72 -13.68
CA TYR A 251 -8.54 13.97 -14.01
C TYR A 251 -9.77 14.88 -14.15
N ASP A 252 -9.91 15.88 -13.29
CA ASP A 252 -11.00 16.86 -13.43
C ASP A 252 -10.80 17.74 -14.68
N VAL A 253 -9.56 18.09 -15.03
CA VAL A 253 -9.26 18.78 -16.31
C VAL A 253 -9.66 17.90 -17.50
N MET A 254 -9.42 16.59 -17.44
CA MET A 254 -9.86 15.64 -18.49
C MET A 254 -11.39 15.60 -18.61
N LYS A 255 -12.11 15.52 -17.49
CA LYS A 255 -13.59 15.61 -17.48
C LYS A 255 -14.12 16.91 -18.06
N LEU A 256 -13.46 18.03 -17.72
CA LEU A 256 -13.82 19.34 -18.28
C LEU A 256 -13.52 19.41 -19.77
N ALA A 257 -12.45 18.78 -20.25
CA ALA A 257 -12.13 18.67 -21.67
C ALA A 257 -13.16 17.83 -22.41
N GLU A 258 -13.53 16.66 -21.87
CA GLU A 258 -14.57 15.76 -22.39
C GLU A 258 -15.92 16.47 -22.51
N ALA A 259 -16.30 17.26 -21.51
CA ALA A 259 -17.53 18.04 -21.51
C ALA A 259 -17.49 19.24 -22.48
N ALA A 260 -16.30 19.82 -22.71
CA ALA A 260 -16.14 21.00 -23.55
C ALA A 260 -15.96 20.67 -25.04
N ASP A 261 -15.35 19.53 -25.38
CA ASP A 261 -15.12 19.09 -26.75
C ASP A 261 -15.22 17.55 -26.83
N ASN A 262 -16.13 17.07 -27.70
CA ASN A 262 -16.38 15.65 -27.92
C ASN A 262 -15.15 14.86 -28.40
N LYS A 263 -14.08 15.52 -28.87
CA LYS A 263 -12.81 14.86 -29.24
C LYS A 263 -12.04 14.28 -28.05
N TYR A 264 -12.44 14.63 -26.83
CA TYR A 264 -11.85 14.16 -25.58
C TYR A 264 -12.69 13.09 -24.88
N LYS A 265 -13.71 12.55 -25.56
CA LYS A 265 -14.38 11.30 -25.21
C LYS A 265 -13.62 10.12 -25.80
#